data_AF-A0A254SDQ0-F1
#
_entry.id   AF-A0A254SDQ0-F1
#
_cell.length_a   1.000
_cell.length_b   1.000
_cell.length_c   1.000
_cell.angle_alpha   90.00
_cell.angle_beta   90.00
_cell.angle_gamma   90.00
#
_symmetry.space_group_name_H-M   'P 1'
#
loop_
_entity.id
_entity.type
_entity.pdbx_description
1 polymer ?
#
loop_
_entity_poly.entity_id
_entity_poly.type
_entity_poly.pdbx_seq_one_letter_code
_entity_poly.pdbx_strand_id
1 'polypeptide(L)'
;MMWRWDQGRLKYFQFDTLREIAKVLVKFDHLNLGSIEDKFRQNIMADTGMPFAPDRKDYPIKRNYKRVFQCAFLATFPTKGPQENTLFITDFCRDLASDNGLIKNVDDYFLRYIPKFSFPFPAFDGYNPNETRTYPFCAILKFLIARQELGLESKISLDEVARYIVANKCTGKEDLDFYKNLTPNDCDEDLRQVREMLIFFSQLSILKYYNKHLYLEPLSKSTKKDLLHTVLVPENRDPASDALDEFMQMTRLDSKSVTPEIEAFTDAPLDLEFIEGDRKKVEHFRIERSSLLRKYYRDKNPEAKCQLCQKDMRGVYPWTDYMLEIHHLLPLASTIKISTSGTSLDDVIGLCPSCHKAIHIYYRNWLKEHNKSDFSTKEEAKEIFSSALSAIKNA
;
A
#
# COMPACT_ATOMS: atom_id res chain seq x y z
N MET A 1 -13.60 7.45 -19.56
CA MET A 1 -12.20 7.96 -19.55
C MET A 1 -11.41 6.85 -18.90
N MET A 2 -10.58 6.15 -19.66
CA MET A 2 -9.91 4.95 -19.16
C MET A 2 -8.88 5.33 -18.10
N TRP A 3 -9.12 4.94 -16.85
CA TRP A 3 -8.14 5.07 -15.77
C TRP A 3 -6.93 4.18 -16.07
N ARG A 4 -5.79 4.83 -16.34
CA ARG A 4 -4.56 4.15 -16.75
C ARG A 4 -3.63 3.86 -15.58
N TRP A 5 -2.96 2.71 -15.62
CA TRP A 5 -1.99 2.27 -14.62
C TRP A 5 -0.93 1.38 -15.27
N ASP A 6 0.16 1.09 -14.55
CA ASP A 6 1.13 0.10 -15.03
C ASP A 6 0.61 -1.34 -14.89
N GLN A 7 0.92 -2.21 -15.84
CA GLN A 7 0.43 -3.60 -15.84
C GLN A 7 1.54 -4.59 -15.57
N GLY A 8 1.29 -5.56 -14.68
CA GLY A 8 2.15 -6.73 -14.51
C GLY A 8 3.40 -6.49 -13.68
N ARG A 9 3.50 -5.35 -12.98
CA ARG A 9 4.68 -4.98 -12.16
C ARG A 9 4.33 -4.64 -10.71
N LEU A 10 3.23 -5.18 -10.18
CA LEU A 10 2.79 -4.90 -8.80
C LEU A 10 3.87 -5.06 -7.73
N LYS A 11 4.81 -6.01 -7.90
CA LYS A 11 5.91 -6.19 -6.95
C LYS A 11 6.78 -4.93 -6.79
N TYR A 12 6.94 -4.14 -7.84
CA TYR A 12 7.70 -2.88 -7.79
C TYR A 12 6.95 -1.76 -7.08
N PHE A 13 5.64 -1.90 -6.90
CA PHE A 13 4.79 -0.96 -6.17
C PHE A 13 4.65 -1.30 -4.69
N GLN A 14 5.33 -2.34 -4.19
CA GLN A 14 5.42 -2.59 -2.75
C GLN A 14 6.12 -1.41 -2.07
N PHE A 15 5.54 -0.88 -0.99
CA PHE A 15 6.07 0.30 -0.30
C PHE A 15 7.57 0.19 0.02
N ASP A 16 8.01 -0.92 0.60
CA ASP A 16 9.43 -1.14 0.92
C ASP A 16 10.30 -1.17 -0.35
N THR A 17 9.82 -1.78 -1.43
CA THR A 17 10.51 -1.76 -2.72
C THR A 17 10.59 -0.35 -3.30
N LEU A 18 9.54 0.47 -3.15
CA LEU A 18 9.56 1.87 -3.58
C LEU A 18 10.60 2.69 -2.82
N ARG A 19 10.82 2.42 -1.52
CA ARG A 19 11.88 3.06 -0.73
C ARG A 19 13.28 2.71 -1.26
N GLU A 20 13.53 1.44 -1.55
CA GLU A 20 14.82 1.02 -2.11
C GLU A 20 15.03 1.59 -3.53
N ILE A 21 13.99 1.64 -4.36
CA ILE A 21 14.05 2.31 -5.66
C ILE A 21 14.38 3.80 -5.47
N ALA A 22 13.74 4.49 -4.53
CA ALA A 22 13.97 5.90 -4.27
C ALA A 22 15.43 6.20 -3.88
N LYS A 23 16.02 5.38 -2.99
CA LYS A 23 17.45 5.46 -2.61
C LYS A 23 18.40 5.34 -3.79
N VAL A 24 18.01 4.61 -4.84
CA VAL A 24 18.80 4.54 -6.08
C VAL A 24 18.56 5.78 -6.93
N LEU A 25 17.30 6.15 -7.17
CA LEU A 25 16.94 7.27 -8.04
C LEU A 25 17.59 8.59 -7.63
N VAL A 26 17.71 8.87 -6.33
CA VAL A 26 18.38 10.08 -5.82
C VAL A 26 19.84 10.21 -6.26
N LYS A 27 20.53 9.09 -6.52
CA LYS A 27 21.94 9.07 -6.95
C LYS A 27 22.11 9.51 -8.42
N PHE A 28 21.01 9.53 -9.19
CA PHE A 28 21.01 9.79 -10.63
C PHE A 28 20.22 11.05 -11.01
N ASP A 29 19.78 11.84 -10.03
CA ASP A 29 18.99 13.04 -10.27
C ASP A 29 19.69 14.01 -11.22
N HIS A 30 18.93 14.57 -12.16
CA HIS A 30 19.40 15.44 -13.23
C HIS A 30 20.47 14.83 -14.18
N LEU A 31 20.76 13.53 -14.09
CA LEU A 31 21.65 12.86 -15.04
C LEU A 31 20.89 12.40 -16.27
N ASN A 32 21.54 12.54 -17.44
CA ASN A 32 21.04 11.93 -18.67
C ASN A 32 21.33 10.43 -18.67
N LEU A 33 20.28 9.61 -18.57
CA LEU A 33 20.44 8.17 -18.48
C LEU A 33 20.87 7.51 -19.79
N GLY A 34 20.76 8.19 -20.94
CA GLY A 34 21.10 7.60 -22.24
C GLY A 34 22.56 7.14 -22.34
N SER A 35 23.48 7.80 -21.62
CA SER A 35 24.91 7.46 -21.61
C SER A 35 25.36 6.60 -20.43
N ILE A 36 24.49 6.40 -19.43
CA ILE A 36 24.82 5.69 -18.17
C ILE A 36 23.79 4.62 -17.80
N GLU A 37 22.97 4.17 -18.76
CA GLU A 37 21.85 3.25 -18.53
C GLU A 37 22.29 1.92 -17.91
N ASP A 38 23.42 1.37 -18.35
CA ASP A 38 23.97 0.13 -17.78
C ASP A 38 24.34 0.30 -16.30
N LYS A 39 24.97 1.43 -15.95
CA LYS A 39 25.31 1.76 -14.57
C LYS A 39 24.04 1.95 -13.73
N PHE A 40 23.05 2.65 -14.26
CA PHE A 40 21.75 2.84 -13.60
C PHE A 40 21.06 1.50 -13.33
N ARG A 41 21.06 0.60 -14.30
CA ARG A 41 20.51 -0.76 -14.19
C ARG A 41 21.19 -1.59 -13.11
N GLN A 42 22.51 -1.60 -13.10
CA GLN A 42 23.28 -2.35 -12.11
C GLN A 42 22.98 -1.86 -10.69
N ASN A 43 22.92 -0.54 -10.48
CA ASN A 43 22.62 0.03 -9.16
C ASN A 43 21.20 -0.32 -8.71
N ILE A 44 20.20 -0.19 -9.59
CA ILE A 44 18.82 -0.47 -9.19
C ILE A 44 18.60 -1.96 -8.92
N MET A 45 19.23 -2.86 -9.67
CA MET A 45 19.15 -4.31 -9.41
C MET A 45 19.87 -4.70 -8.12
N ALA A 46 21.06 -4.14 -7.87
CA ALA A 46 21.84 -4.43 -6.67
C ALA A 46 21.13 -3.98 -5.39
N ASP A 47 20.62 -2.75 -5.36
CA ASP A 47 20.05 -2.16 -4.14
C ASP A 47 18.62 -2.68 -3.86
N THR A 48 17.82 -2.96 -4.89
CA THR A 48 16.42 -3.41 -4.70
C THR A 48 16.27 -4.93 -4.65
N GLY A 49 17.25 -5.69 -5.16
CA GLY A 49 17.14 -7.14 -5.39
C GLY A 49 16.10 -7.53 -6.44
N MET A 50 15.49 -6.56 -7.15
CA MET A 50 14.42 -6.81 -8.12
C MET A 50 14.98 -7.04 -9.53
N PRO A 51 14.41 -7.97 -10.31
CA PRO A 51 14.89 -8.26 -11.66
C PRO A 51 14.37 -7.22 -12.66
N PHE A 52 15.12 -6.14 -12.90
CA PHE A 52 14.81 -5.11 -13.91
C PHE A 52 15.03 -5.61 -15.35
N ALA A 53 14.28 -6.65 -15.72
CA ALA A 53 14.37 -7.35 -17.00
C ALA A 53 13.64 -6.60 -18.15
N PRO A 54 13.99 -6.91 -19.41
CA PRO A 54 15.17 -7.69 -19.80
C PRO A 54 16.47 -6.90 -19.57
N ASP A 55 17.51 -7.60 -19.15
CA ASP A 55 18.85 -7.05 -18.97
C ASP A 55 19.59 -7.11 -20.31
N ARG A 56 19.27 -6.17 -21.20
CA ARG A 56 19.87 -6.06 -22.54
C ARG A 56 19.99 -4.61 -22.96
N LYS A 57 21.09 -4.29 -23.64
CA LYS A 57 21.49 -2.93 -24.03
C LYS A 57 20.48 -2.24 -24.97
N ASP A 58 19.77 -3.00 -25.79
CA ASP A 58 18.77 -2.51 -26.74
C ASP A 58 17.36 -2.39 -26.12
N TYR A 59 17.22 -2.64 -24.81
CA TYR A 59 15.94 -2.57 -24.12
C TYR A 59 16.03 -1.63 -22.90
N PRO A 60 15.76 -0.33 -23.09
CA PRO A 60 15.94 0.66 -22.05
C PRO A 60 15.06 0.43 -20.81
N ILE A 61 15.55 0.72 -19.61
CA ILE A 61 14.78 0.71 -18.35
C ILE A 61 13.56 1.62 -18.48
N LYS A 62 13.73 2.80 -19.09
CA LYS A 62 12.61 3.73 -19.32
C LYS A 62 11.46 3.08 -20.09
N ARG A 63 11.71 2.08 -20.94
CA ARG A 63 10.67 1.39 -21.71
C ARG A 63 9.76 0.55 -20.81
N ASN A 64 10.31 -0.09 -19.78
CA ASN A 64 9.56 -0.99 -18.91
C ASN A 64 9.13 -0.34 -17.59
N TYR A 65 9.92 0.57 -17.03
CA TYR A 65 9.77 0.99 -15.63
C TYR A 65 9.44 2.47 -15.47
N LYS A 66 9.41 3.25 -16.55
CA LYS A 66 8.98 4.66 -16.52
C LYS A 66 7.61 4.80 -15.85
N ARG A 67 6.63 3.96 -16.22
CA ARG A 67 5.29 4.00 -15.62
C ARG A 67 5.28 3.67 -14.14
N VAL A 68 6.13 2.73 -13.69
CA VAL A 68 6.28 2.41 -12.27
C VAL A 68 6.74 3.66 -11.52
N PHE A 69 7.84 4.27 -11.96
CA PHE A 69 8.42 5.43 -11.28
C PHE A 69 7.46 6.62 -11.29
N GLN A 70 6.73 6.82 -12.39
CA GLN A 70 5.79 7.92 -12.50
C GLN A 70 4.50 7.68 -11.69
N CYS A 71 3.86 6.52 -11.81
CA CYS A 71 2.63 6.21 -11.06
C CYS A 71 2.87 6.19 -9.56
N ALA A 72 4.07 5.80 -9.10
CA ALA A 72 4.45 5.83 -7.69
C ALA A 72 4.95 7.21 -7.20
N PHE A 73 4.88 8.25 -8.03
CA PHE A 73 5.39 9.60 -7.74
C PHE A 73 6.88 9.65 -7.42
N LEU A 74 7.71 8.76 -7.96
CA LEU A 74 9.15 8.77 -7.68
C LEU A 74 9.93 9.66 -8.66
N ALA A 75 9.71 9.47 -9.95
CA ALA A 75 10.50 10.18 -10.95
C ALA A 75 9.82 10.20 -12.32
N THR A 76 10.32 11.08 -13.18
CA THR A 76 9.93 11.20 -14.58
C THR A 76 11.14 11.38 -15.49
N PHE A 77 10.94 11.07 -16.77
CA PHE A 77 11.92 11.29 -17.83
C PHE A 77 11.19 11.92 -19.03
N PRO A 78 11.58 13.14 -19.44
CA PRO A 78 11.11 13.72 -20.69
C PRO A 78 11.44 12.81 -21.87
N THR A 79 10.48 12.62 -22.76
CA THR A 79 10.60 11.77 -23.96
C THR A 79 10.98 12.56 -25.21
N LYS A 80 10.98 13.90 -25.13
CA LYS A 80 11.30 14.82 -26.21
C LYS A 80 11.91 16.09 -25.62
N GLY A 81 12.61 16.84 -26.46
CA GLY A 81 13.17 18.15 -26.11
C GLY A 81 14.59 18.09 -25.54
N PRO A 82 15.14 19.23 -25.11
CA PRO A 82 16.55 19.34 -24.72
C PRO A 82 16.90 18.54 -23.45
N GLN A 83 15.89 18.14 -22.66
CA GLN A 83 16.04 17.34 -21.44
C GLN A 83 15.66 15.86 -21.66
N GLU A 84 15.64 15.40 -22.91
CA GLU A 84 15.34 14.00 -23.22
C GLU A 84 16.28 13.05 -22.46
N ASN A 85 15.71 12.02 -21.83
CA ASN A 85 16.43 11.00 -21.05
C ASN A 85 17.05 11.49 -19.75
N THR A 86 16.87 12.75 -19.38
CA THR A 86 17.26 13.25 -18.06
C THR A 86 16.29 12.73 -17.00
N LEU A 87 16.82 12.14 -15.93
CA LEU A 87 16.04 11.74 -14.76
C LEU A 87 15.71 12.97 -13.92
N PHE A 88 14.42 13.17 -13.60
CA PHE A 88 13.98 14.16 -12.62
C PHE A 88 13.26 13.44 -11.49
N ILE A 89 13.76 13.58 -10.27
CA ILE A 89 13.12 12.99 -9.08
C ILE A 89 12.21 14.00 -8.38
N THR A 90 11.16 13.49 -7.76
CA THR A 90 10.16 14.26 -7.03
C THR A 90 10.53 14.46 -5.56
N ASP A 91 9.76 15.29 -4.85
CA ASP A 91 9.88 15.41 -3.39
C ASP A 91 9.52 14.09 -2.69
N PHE A 92 8.50 13.36 -3.18
CA PHE A 92 8.19 12.00 -2.70
C PHE A 92 9.40 11.07 -2.77
N CYS A 93 10.16 11.09 -3.86
CA CYS A 93 11.36 10.27 -3.99
C CYS A 93 12.46 10.69 -3.01
N ARG A 94 12.73 11.99 -2.88
CA ARG A 94 13.73 12.49 -1.94
C ARG A 94 13.37 12.13 -0.50
N ASP A 95 12.10 12.25 -0.16
CA ASP A 95 11.59 11.98 1.17
C ASP A 95 11.62 10.49 1.52
N LEU A 96 11.16 9.62 0.60
CA LEU A 96 11.22 8.16 0.78
C LEU A 96 12.66 7.61 0.90
N ALA A 97 13.60 8.24 0.21
CA ALA A 97 15.02 7.90 0.28
C ALA A 97 15.69 8.37 1.58
N SER A 98 15.07 9.31 2.30
CA SER A 98 15.60 9.89 3.54
C SER A 98 15.10 9.14 4.76
N ASP A 99 16.02 8.76 5.67
CA ASP A 99 15.63 8.18 6.96
C ASP A 99 14.84 9.19 7.83
N ASN A 100 15.07 10.47 7.60
CA ASN A 100 14.42 11.59 8.30
C ASN A 100 13.26 12.22 7.51
N GLY A 101 12.79 11.60 6.43
CA GLY A 101 11.65 12.07 5.63
C GLY A 101 10.32 12.13 6.40
N LEU A 102 9.34 12.86 5.88
CA LEU A 102 7.98 12.96 6.39
C LEU A 102 7.17 11.66 6.24
N ILE A 103 7.47 10.87 5.20
CA ILE A 103 6.83 9.61 4.89
C ILE A 103 7.56 8.50 5.64
N LYS A 104 7.05 8.17 6.84
CA LYS A 104 7.67 7.12 7.67
C LYS A 104 7.20 5.74 7.29
N ASN A 105 5.98 5.64 6.77
CA ASN A 105 5.30 4.39 6.49
C ASN A 105 4.32 4.49 5.31
N VAL A 106 3.61 3.40 5.05
CA VAL A 106 2.69 3.29 3.91
C VAL A 106 1.48 4.19 4.04
N ASP A 107 0.98 4.39 5.25
CA ASP A 107 -0.17 5.26 5.48
C ASP A 107 0.22 6.71 5.21
N ASP A 108 1.35 7.19 5.74
CA ASP A 108 1.89 8.52 5.43
C ASP A 108 2.05 8.73 3.91
N TYR A 109 2.52 7.70 3.20
CA TYR A 109 2.65 7.74 1.74
C TYR A 109 1.28 7.91 1.07
N PHE A 110 0.31 7.04 1.37
CA PHE A 110 -1.00 7.07 0.73
C PHE A 110 -1.81 8.31 1.12
N LEU A 111 -1.79 8.74 2.39
CA LEU A 111 -2.48 9.94 2.86
C LEU A 111 -2.03 11.20 2.13
N ARG A 112 -0.77 11.23 1.66
CA ARG A 112 -0.22 12.32 0.84
C ARG A 112 -0.48 12.11 -0.65
N TYR A 113 -0.47 10.87 -1.11
CA TYR A 113 -0.61 10.50 -2.50
C TYR A 113 -2.06 10.61 -3.02
N ILE A 114 -3.04 10.16 -2.24
CA ILE A 114 -4.48 10.11 -2.58
C ILE A 114 -5.03 11.46 -3.09
N PRO A 115 -4.85 12.60 -2.39
CA PRO A 115 -5.41 13.87 -2.84
C PRO A 115 -4.77 14.43 -4.11
N LYS A 116 -3.61 13.90 -4.51
CA LYS A 116 -2.76 14.41 -5.60
C LYS A 116 -2.88 13.59 -6.88
N PHE A 117 -3.02 12.27 -6.78
CA PHE A 117 -3.12 11.41 -7.96
C PHE A 117 -4.41 11.65 -8.71
N SER A 118 -4.28 12.09 -9.96
CA SER A 118 -5.41 12.44 -10.81
C SER A 118 -5.16 12.16 -12.28
N PHE A 119 -6.25 11.99 -13.02
CA PHE A 119 -6.27 12.05 -14.48
C PHE A 119 -6.78 13.41 -14.95
N PRO A 120 -6.38 13.91 -16.13
CA PRO A 120 -5.32 13.36 -16.97
C PRO A 120 -3.97 13.40 -16.25
N PHE A 121 -3.24 12.29 -16.29
CA PHE A 121 -2.00 12.15 -15.53
C PHE A 121 -0.82 12.56 -16.42
N PRO A 122 -0.01 13.56 -16.05
CA PRO A 122 1.05 14.13 -16.92
C PRO A 122 2.10 13.13 -17.38
N ALA A 123 2.22 12.01 -16.69
CA ALA A 123 3.14 10.94 -17.05
C ALA A 123 2.70 10.11 -18.27
N PHE A 124 1.41 10.17 -18.65
CA PHE A 124 0.89 9.42 -19.80
C PHE A 124 0.90 10.27 -21.07
N ASP A 125 1.05 9.58 -22.21
CA ASP A 125 0.95 10.22 -23.51
C ASP A 125 -0.45 10.81 -23.71
N GLY A 126 -0.48 12.03 -24.26
CA GLY A 126 -1.73 12.77 -24.50
C GLY A 126 -2.23 13.55 -23.29
N TYR A 127 -1.37 13.89 -22.31
CA TYR A 127 -1.73 14.82 -21.25
C TYR A 127 -2.31 16.12 -21.82
N ASN A 128 -3.49 16.49 -21.34
CA ASN A 128 -4.20 17.68 -21.75
C ASN A 128 -4.69 18.44 -20.50
N PRO A 129 -4.09 19.59 -20.15
CA PRO A 129 -4.44 20.32 -18.92
C PRO A 129 -5.89 20.82 -18.89
N ASN A 130 -6.59 20.85 -20.02
CA ASN A 130 -7.97 21.34 -20.11
C ASN A 130 -9.03 20.25 -19.83
N GLU A 131 -8.64 18.98 -19.72
CA GLU A 131 -9.59 17.92 -19.38
C GLU A 131 -9.98 17.98 -17.91
N THR A 132 -11.24 17.60 -17.62
CA THR A 132 -11.75 17.55 -16.25
C THR A 132 -10.93 16.58 -15.41
N ARG A 133 -10.38 17.07 -14.30
CA ARG A 133 -9.61 16.22 -13.39
C ARG A 133 -10.49 15.21 -12.66
N THR A 134 -10.05 13.96 -12.64
CA THR A 134 -10.65 12.89 -11.83
C THR A 134 -9.61 12.36 -10.84
N TYR A 135 -10.03 12.08 -9.60
CA TYR A 135 -9.20 11.62 -8.48
C TYR A 135 -9.70 10.24 -8.04
N PRO A 136 -9.23 9.17 -8.71
CA PRO A 136 -9.77 7.81 -8.56
C PRO A 136 -9.80 7.30 -7.13
N PHE A 137 -8.71 7.49 -6.39
CA PHE A 137 -8.59 7.02 -5.02
C PHE A 137 -9.55 7.76 -4.07
N CYS A 138 -9.75 9.07 -4.29
CA CYS A 138 -10.75 9.85 -3.57
C CYS A 138 -12.16 9.30 -3.83
N ALA A 139 -12.51 9.07 -5.11
CA ALA A 139 -13.83 8.57 -5.48
C ALA A 139 -14.11 7.17 -4.91
N ILE A 140 -13.14 6.25 -5.02
CA ILE A 140 -13.26 4.89 -4.48
C ILE A 140 -13.41 4.90 -2.96
N LEU A 141 -12.59 5.66 -2.24
CA LEU A 141 -12.65 5.67 -0.78
C LEU A 141 -13.92 6.35 -0.25
N LYS A 142 -14.37 7.44 -0.88
CA LYS A 142 -15.67 8.06 -0.56
C LYS A 142 -16.83 7.09 -0.79
N PHE A 143 -16.81 6.34 -1.90
CA PHE A 143 -17.83 5.31 -2.14
C PHE A 143 -17.84 4.22 -1.06
N LEU A 144 -16.68 3.69 -0.68
CA LEU A 144 -16.56 2.70 0.39
C LEU A 144 -17.08 3.27 1.72
N ILE A 145 -16.72 4.50 2.08
CA ILE A 145 -17.22 5.17 3.29
C ILE A 145 -18.74 5.37 3.23
N ALA A 146 -19.30 5.77 2.08
CA ALA A 146 -20.73 5.94 1.88
C ALA A 146 -21.49 4.63 2.10
N ARG A 147 -20.99 3.51 1.56
CA ARG A 147 -21.55 2.17 1.82
C ARG A 147 -21.55 1.83 3.31
N GLN A 148 -20.45 2.13 4.01
CA GLN A 148 -20.35 1.91 5.45
C GLN A 148 -21.39 2.73 6.23
N GLU A 149 -21.67 3.98 5.83
CA GLU A 149 -22.71 4.82 6.45
C GLU A 149 -24.13 4.33 6.18
N LEU A 150 -24.35 3.64 5.06
CA LEU A 150 -25.61 2.99 4.74
C LEU A 150 -25.78 1.63 5.44
N GLY A 151 -24.83 1.22 6.29
CA GLY A 151 -24.85 -0.09 6.96
C GLY A 151 -24.60 -1.26 5.99
N LEU A 152 -24.11 -0.99 4.78
CA LEU A 152 -23.75 -2.01 3.80
C LEU A 152 -22.31 -2.49 4.03
N GLU A 153 -22.00 -3.71 3.58
CA GLU A 153 -20.62 -4.17 3.56
C GLU A 153 -19.78 -3.23 2.68
N SER A 154 -18.75 -2.63 3.28
CA SER A 154 -17.89 -1.65 2.64
C SER A 154 -16.84 -2.35 1.79
N LYS A 155 -17.27 -2.75 0.59
CA LYS A 155 -16.44 -3.38 -0.43
C LYS A 155 -16.83 -2.89 -1.82
N ILE A 156 -15.93 -3.06 -2.78
CA ILE A 156 -16.17 -2.78 -4.19
C ILE A 156 -15.36 -3.75 -5.07
N SER A 157 -16.02 -4.36 -6.05
CA SER A 157 -15.40 -5.18 -7.09
C SER A 157 -14.96 -4.32 -8.29
N LEU A 158 -14.22 -4.93 -9.22
CA LEU A 158 -13.81 -4.26 -10.45
C LEU A 158 -15.01 -3.82 -11.31
N ASP A 159 -16.02 -4.69 -11.45
CA ASP A 159 -17.27 -4.38 -12.15
C ASP A 159 -18.02 -3.22 -11.49
N GLU A 160 -18.10 -3.21 -10.16
CA GLU A 160 -18.74 -2.12 -9.43
C GLU A 160 -17.97 -0.81 -9.54
N VAL A 161 -16.63 -0.81 -9.61
CA VAL A 161 -15.86 0.41 -9.95
C VAL A 161 -16.28 0.94 -11.32
N ALA A 162 -16.39 0.07 -12.32
CA ALA A 162 -16.79 0.48 -13.66
C ALA A 162 -18.20 1.09 -13.68
N ARG A 163 -19.14 0.44 -13.01
CA ARG A 163 -20.57 0.79 -13.06
C ARG A 163 -20.96 1.95 -12.15
N TYR A 164 -20.42 1.99 -10.93
CA TYR A 164 -20.75 3.04 -9.96
C TYR A 164 -19.85 4.26 -10.08
N ILE A 165 -18.58 4.10 -10.46
CA ILE A 165 -17.61 5.20 -10.42
C ILE A 165 -17.29 5.72 -11.82
N VAL A 166 -16.83 4.85 -12.71
CA VAL A 166 -16.38 5.26 -14.05
C VAL A 166 -17.55 5.68 -14.94
N ALA A 167 -18.60 4.88 -15.03
CA ALA A 167 -19.77 5.17 -15.88
C ALA A 167 -20.55 6.41 -15.40
N ASN A 168 -20.55 6.67 -14.10
CA ASN A 168 -21.13 7.89 -13.51
C ASN A 168 -20.21 9.11 -13.59
N LYS A 169 -19.01 8.97 -14.19
CA LYS A 169 -18.02 10.05 -14.36
C LYS A 169 -17.62 10.72 -13.03
N CYS A 170 -17.57 9.94 -11.95
CA CYS A 170 -17.17 10.45 -10.64
C CYS A 170 -15.76 11.04 -10.70
N THR A 171 -15.63 12.27 -10.23
CA THR A 171 -14.37 13.03 -10.22
C THR A 171 -13.60 12.87 -8.92
N GLY A 172 -14.24 12.37 -7.85
CA GLY A 172 -13.66 12.33 -6.51
C GLY A 172 -13.82 13.65 -5.74
N LYS A 173 -14.36 14.70 -6.37
CA LYS A 173 -14.66 16.00 -5.74
C LYS A 173 -16.03 16.05 -5.08
N GLU A 174 -16.92 15.14 -5.44
CA GLU A 174 -18.29 15.07 -4.93
C GLU A 174 -18.29 14.81 -3.41
N ASP A 175 -19.35 15.26 -2.73
CA ASP A 175 -19.57 14.98 -1.31
C ASP A 175 -20.02 13.54 -1.08
N LEU A 176 -20.14 13.15 0.19
CA LEU A 176 -20.48 11.79 0.55
C LEU A 176 -21.94 11.43 0.19
N ASP A 177 -22.85 12.39 0.18
CA ASP A 177 -24.26 12.16 -0.11
C ASP A 177 -24.48 11.84 -1.60
N PHE A 178 -23.67 12.42 -2.49
CA PHE A 178 -23.58 11.98 -3.88
C PHE A 178 -23.30 10.47 -3.97
N TYR A 179 -22.26 9.98 -3.26
CA TYR A 179 -21.88 8.56 -3.31
C TYR A 179 -22.91 7.63 -2.66
N LYS A 180 -23.68 8.09 -1.66
CA LYS A 180 -24.79 7.31 -1.07
C LYS A 180 -25.93 7.08 -2.06
N ASN A 181 -26.13 8.02 -2.99
CA ASN A 181 -27.23 8.00 -3.95
C ASN A 181 -26.81 7.46 -5.33
N LEU A 182 -25.57 7.01 -5.49
CA LEU A 182 -25.08 6.46 -6.76
C LEU A 182 -25.84 5.19 -7.15
N THR A 183 -26.21 5.12 -8.43
CA THR A 183 -26.80 3.95 -9.07
C THR A 183 -25.86 3.41 -10.15
N PRO A 184 -25.86 2.09 -10.41
CA PRO A 184 -24.94 1.51 -11.39
C PRO A 184 -25.37 1.88 -12.81
N ASN A 185 -24.41 2.24 -13.66
CA ASN A 185 -24.59 2.48 -15.08
C ASN A 185 -23.76 1.48 -15.92
N ASP A 186 -24.15 1.27 -17.18
CA ASP A 186 -23.44 0.37 -18.08
C ASP A 186 -22.06 0.93 -18.45
N CYS A 187 -21.05 0.06 -18.46
CA CYS A 187 -19.66 0.38 -18.74
C CYS A 187 -18.98 -0.78 -19.46
N ASP A 188 -18.38 -0.51 -20.61
CA ASP A 188 -17.64 -1.50 -21.41
C ASP A 188 -16.16 -1.09 -21.57
N GLU A 189 -15.54 -0.66 -20.47
CA GLU A 189 -14.12 -0.29 -20.45
C GLU A 189 -13.22 -1.48 -20.04
N ASP A 190 -11.98 -1.56 -20.56
CA ASP A 190 -10.98 -2.54 -20.09
C ASP A 190 -10.44 -2.13 -18.71
N LEU A 191 -10.78 -2.91 -17.69
CA LEU A 191 -10.49 -2.62 -16.30
C LEU A 191 -9.19 -3.27 -15.80
N ARG A 192 -8.38 -3.88 -16.67
CA ARG A 192 -7.14 -4.56 -16.25
C ARG A 192 -6.18 -3.62 -15.54
N GLN A 193 -6.06 -2.37 -15.98
CA GLN A 193 -5.22 -1.36 -15.32
C GLN A 193 -5.81 -0.91 -13.98
N VAL A 194 -7.14 -0.74 -13.92
CA VAL A 194 -7.87 -0.40 -12.70
C VAL A 194 -7.65 -1.46 -11.62
N ARG A 195 -7.65 -2.75 -11.98
CA ARG A 195 -7.36 -3.84 -11.04
C ARG A 195 -6.01 -3.69 -10.36
N GLU A 196 -4.96 -3.43 -11.12
CA GLU A 196 -3.61 -3.25 -10.57
C GLU A 196 -3.56 -2.00 -9.66
N MET A 197 -4.26 -0.93 -10.05
CA MET A 197 -4.43 0.26 -9.22
C MET A 197 -5.15 -0.04 -7.88
N LEU A 198 -6.20 -0.86 -7.88
CA LEU A 198 -6.88 -1.29 -6.65
C LEU A 198 -5.98 -2.15 -5.75
N ILE A 199 -5.18 -3.04 -6.33
CA ILE A 199 -4.24 -3.86 -5.55
C ILE A 199 -3.15 -2.98 -4.95
N PHE A 200 -2.59 -2.04 -5.72
CA PHE A 200 -1.67 -1.04 -5.19
C PHE A 200 -2.28 -0.26 -4.02
N PHE A 201 -3.51 0.20 -4.18
CA PHE A 201 -4.23 0.97 -3.16
C PHE A 201 -4.48 0.18 -1.87
N SER A 202 -4.65 -1.13 -1.97
CA SER A 202 -4.90 -2.02 -0.83
C SER A 202 -3.76 -2.14 0.17
N GLN A 203 -2.61 -1.51 -0.11
CA GLN A 203 -1.51 -1.37 0.85
C GLN A 203 -1.80 -0.35 1.96
N LEU A 204 -2.73 0.59 1.74
CA LEU A 204 -3.23 1.47 2.80
C LEU A 204 -3.81 0.60 3.93
N SER A 205 -3.46 0.86 5.19
CA SER A 205 -3.71 -0.06 6.30
C SER A 205 -5.20 -0.40 6.51
N ILE A 206 -6.10 0.53 6.18
CA ILE A 206 -7.57 0.37 6.25
C ILE A 206 -8.18 -0.35 5.05
N LEU A 207 -7.39 -0.74 4.05
CA LEU A 207 -7.87 -1.41 2.85
C LEU A 207 -7.31 -2.83 2.76
N LYS A 208 -8.09 -3.76 2.21
CA LYS A 208 -7.64 -5.12 1.88
C LYS A 208 -8.25 -5.56 0.55
N TYR A 209 -7.45 -6.13 -0.34
CA TYR A 209 -7.94 -6.68 -1.60
C TYR A 209 -7.88 -8.20 -1.56
N TYR A 210 -9.04 -8.85 -1.51
CA TYR A 210 -9.16 -10.31 -1.56
C TYR A 210 -10.50 -10.70 -2.18
N ASN A 211 -10.64 -11.95 -2.63
CA ASN A 211 -11.87 -12.43 -3.28
C ASN A 211 -12.39 -11.50 -4.40
N LYS A 212 -11.47 -10.87 -5.14
CA LYS A 212 -11.75 -9.92 -6.23
C LYS A 212 -12.48 -8.62 -5.81
N HIS A 213 -12.44 -8.26 -4.54
CA HIS A 213 -12.99 -7.01 -4.03
C HIS A 213 -11.94 -6.26 -3.22
N LEU A 214 -12.01 -4.93 -3.27
CA LEU A 214 -11.36 -4.05 -2.31
C LEU A 214 -12.32 -3.80 -1.14
N TYR A 215 -11.88 -4.08 0.07
CA TYR A 215 -12.63 -3.88 1.31
C TYR A 215 -12.05 -2.73 2.11
N LEU A 216 -12.90 -2.01 2.83
CA LEU A 216 -12.55 -1.00 3.82
C LEU A 216 -12.84 -1.50 5.23
N GLU A 217 -11.85 -1.37 6.12
CA GLU A 217 -12.00 -1.66 7.55
C GLU A 217 -13.06 -0.74 8.19
N PRO A 218 -13.78 -1.22 9.22
CA PRO A 218 -14.65 -0.35 9.98
C PRO A 218 -13.88 0.83 10.61
N LEU A 219 -14.16 2.04 10.13
CA LEU A 219 -13.54 3.26 10.63
C LEU A 219 -14.27 3.84 11.85
N SER A 220 -13.50 4.41 12.78
CA SER A 220 -14.04 5.28 13.84
C SER A 220 -14.72 6.53 13.26
N LYS A 221 -15.62 7.15 14.03
CA LYS A 221 -16.28 8.40 13.61
C LYS A 221 -15.27 9.54 13.42
N SER A 222 -14.25 9.63 14.28
CA SER A 222 -13.17 10.61 14.18
C SER A 222 -12.33 10.39 12.93
N THR A 223 -11.79 9.19 12.72
CA THR A 223 -10.97 8.87 11.55
C THR A 223 -11.72 9.09 10.25
N LYS A 224 -13.01 8.69 10.18
CA LYS A 224 -13.84 8.97 9.00
C LYS A 224 -13.93 10.47 8.72
N LYS A 225 -14.24 11.27 9.74
CA LYS A 225 -14.32 12.73 9.64
C LYS A 225 -12.99 13.30 9.16
N ASP A 226 -11.89 12.92 9.78
CA ASP A 226 -10.56 13.43 9.44
C ASP A 226 -10.17 13.08 8.00
N LEU A 227 -10.38 11.83 7.56
CA LEU A 227 -10.14 11.43 6.17
C LEU A 227 -10.97 12.27 5.19
N LEU A 228 -12.26 12.48 5.46
CA LEU A 228 -13.15 13.25 4.58
C LEU A 228 -12.75 14.73 4.48
N HIS A 229 -12.25 15.32 5.56
CA HIS A 229 -11.89 16.74 5.60
C HIS A 229 -10.43 17.05 5.24
N THR A 230 -9.53 16.06 5.29
CA THR A 230 -8.09 16.29 5.06
C THR A 230 -7.55 15.57 3.84
N VAL A 231 -7.86 14.28 3.65
CA VAL A 231 -7.22 13.43 2.64
C VAL A 231 -8.10 13.27 1.40
N LEU A 232 -9.42 13.16 1.59
CA LEU A 232 -10.39 12.99 0.52
C LEU A 232 -10.89 14.33 -0.03
N VAL A 233 -10.03 15.34 0.07
CA VAL A 233 -10.19 16.65 -0.53
C VAL A 233 -9.15 16.76 -1.65
N PRO A 234 -9.54 16.53 -2.91
CA PRO A 234 -8.65 16.67 -4.06
C PRO A 234 -7.89 18.00 -4.06
N GLU A 235 -6.59 17.97 -4.39
CA GLU A 235 -5.77 19.17 -4.42
C GLU A 235 -6.30 20.16 -5.46
N ASN A 236 -6.72 21.34 -4.98
CA ASN A 236 -7.26 22.40 -5.82
C ASN A 236 -6.12 23.31 -6.29
N ARG A 237 -5.59 23.02 -7.48
CA ARG A 237 -4.56 23.81 -8.15
C ARG A 237 -4.82 23.86 -9.64
N ASP A 238 -4.34 24.91 -10.30
CA ASP A 238 -4.37 24.97 -11.75
C ASP A 238 -3.35 23.98 -12.35
N PRO A 239 -3.71 23.26 -13.44
CA PRO A 239 -2.76 22.43 -14.16
C PRO A 239 -1.72 23.25 -14.89
N ALA A 240 -0.46 22.82 -14.80
CA ALA A 240 0.58 23.35 -15.67
C ALA A 240 0.36 22.86 -17.10
N SER A 241 0.71 23.71 -18.07
CA SER A 241 0.62 23.39 -19.49
C SER A 241 1.65 22.36 -19.93
N ASP A 242 2.85 22.42 -19.36
CA ASP A 242 3.91 21.45 -19.61
C ASP A 242 3.77 20.23 -18.66
N ALA A 243 3.95 19.04 -19.22
CA ALA A 243 3.75 17.79 -18.49
C ALA A 243 4.85 17.52 -17.43
N LEU A 244 6.09 17.95 -17.69
CA LEU A 244 7.16 17.84 -16.70
C LEU A 244 6.85 18.78 -15.54
N ASP A 245 6.53 20.04 -15.81
CA ASP A 245 6.17 21.02 -14.78
C ASP A 245 4.94 20.56 -13.97
N GLU A 246 3.90 20.04 -14.63
CA GLU A 246 2.72 19.49 -13.96
C GLU A 246 3.10 18.34 -13.02
N PHE A 247 3.89 17.38 -13.50
CA PHE A 247 4.33 16.24 -12.69
C PHE A 247 5.19 16.68 -11.51
N MET A 248 6.09 17.65 -11.70
CA MET A 248 6.92 18.18 -10.62
C MET A 248 6.10 18.97 -9.60
N GLN A 249 5.09 19.75 -10.02
CA GLN A 249 4.21 20.47 -9.10
C GLN A 249 3.28 19.53 -8.32
N MET A 250 2.67 18.55 -8.99
CA MET A 250 1.71 17.63 -8.35
C MET A 250 2.37 16.78 -7.26
N THR A 251 3.65 16.46 -7.42
CA THR A 251 4.40 15.58 -6.52
C THR A 251 5.17 16.35 -5.45
N ARG A 252 4.88 17.64 -5.24
CA ARG A 252 5.47 18.41 -4.14
C ARG A 252 4.97 17.94 -2.78
N LEU A 253 5.87 17.94 -1.80
CA LEU A 253 5.53 17.71 -0.40
C LEU A 253 5.53 19.03 0.37
N ASP A 254 4.39 19.35 1.00
CA ASP A 254 4.32 20.48 1.93
C ASP A 254 4.54 19.98 3.35
N SER A 255 5.58 20.48 4.02
CA SER A 255 5.91 20.15 5.41
C SER A 255 4.82 20.55 6.41
N LYS A 256 3.88 21.43 6.03
CA LYS A 256 2.75 21.85 6.88
C LYS A 256 1.55 20.92 6.82
N SER A 257 1.53 19.94 5.91
CA SER A 257 0.38 19.04 5.75
C SER A 257 0.40 17.94 6.81
N VAL A 258 -0.55 18.04 7.76
CA VAL A 258 -0.78 17.07 8.83
C VAL A 258 -1.44 15.83 8.24
N THR A 259 -0.82 14.66 8.42
CA THR A 259 -1.45 13.38 8.11
C THR A 259 -2.35 12.97 9.27
N PRO A 260 -3.63 12.60 9.03
CA PRO A 260 -4.51 12.17 10.10
C PRO A 260 -4.04 10.83 10.67
N GLU A 261 -4.26 10.63 11.97
CA GLU A 261 -4.03 9.33 12.60
C GLU A 261 -5.20 8.38 12.29
N ILE A 262 -4.87 7.22 11.74
CA ILE A 262 -5.85 6.24 11.29
C ILE A 262 -6.25 5.30 12.44
N GLU A 263 -7.41 5.48 13.06
CA GLU A 263 -7.92 4.52 14.04
C GLU A 263 -8.99 3.63 13.39
N ALA A 264 -8.61 2.38 13.09
CA ALA A 264 -9.56 1.33 12.69
C ALA A 264 -10.11 0.64 13.94
N PHE A 265 -11.40 0.29 13.95
CA PHE A 265 -11.98 -0.49 15.05
C PHE A 265 -11.35 -1.88 15.10
N THR A 266 -10.93 -2.29 16.30
CA THR A 266 -10.34 -3.61 16.58
C THR A 266 -11.23 -4.40 17.53
N ASP A 267 -11.54 -5.66 17.22
CA ASP A 267 -12.39 -6.52 18.05
C ASP A 267 -11.70 -7.12 19.30
N ALA A 268 -10.42 -6.81 19.54
CA ALA A 268 -9.66 -7.40 20.65
C ALA A 268 -9.68 -6.49 21.90
N PRO A 269 -9.81 -7.05 23.13
CA PRO A 269 -9.59 -6.31 24.37
C PRO A 269 -8.22 -5.61 24.36
N LEU A 270 -8.15 -4.43 24.97
CA LEU A 270 -6.88 -3.76 25.23
C LEU A 270 -6.02 -4.65 26.12
N ASP A 271 -4.99 -5.28 25.56
CA ASP A 271 -3.79 -5.56 26.35
C ASP A 271 -3.23 -4.19 26.76
N LEU A 272 -3.63 -3.76 27.95
CA LEU A 272 -3.37 -2.45 28.58
C LEU A 272 -1.93 -2.25 29.03
N GLU A 273 -1.05 -3.22 28.78
CA GLU A 273 0.39 -3.06 28.95
C GLU A 273 0.95 -2.63 27.58
N PHE A 274 1.83 -1.64 27.54
CA PHE A 274 2.49 -1.08 26.33
C PHE A 274 1.81 0.12 25.66
N ILE A 275 1.70 1.22 26.42
CA ILE A 275 1.70 2.58 25.86
C ILE A 275 3.12 3.14 25.99
N GLU A 276 3.81 3.33 24.86
CA GLU A 276 4.57 4.55 24.49
C GLU A 276 5.60 4.29 23.37
N GLY A 277 5.50 5.06 22.27
CA GLY A 277 6.69 5.67 21.64
C GLY A 277 6.98 5.38 20.16
N ASP A 278 6.67 4.21 19.60
CA ASP A 278 7.15 3.88 18.24
C ASP A 278 5.99 3.66 17.25
N ARG A 279 5.85 4.57 16.28
CA ARG A 279 4.82 4.52 15.22
C ARG A 279 4.84 3.20 14.44
N LYS A 280 6.01 2.58 14.27
CA LYS A 280 6.10 1.26 13.59
C LYS A 280 5.39 0.16 14.37
N LYS A 281 5.41 0.22 15.70
CA LYS A 281 4.68 -0.74 16.56
C LYS A 281 3.17 -0.56 16.46
N VAL A 282 2.69 0.69 16.33
CA VAL A 282 1.26 0.97 16.11
C VAL A 282 0.76 0.30 14.82
N GLU A 283 1.53 0.37 13.75
CA GLU A 283 1.19 -0.27 12.47
C GLU A 283 1.22 -1.80 12.54
N HIS A 284 2.23 -2.36 13.20
CA HIS A 284 2.28 -3.79 13.48
C HIS A 284 1.01 -4.27 14.20
N PHE A 285 0.58 -3.56 15.25
CA PHE A 285 -0.66 -3.87 15.95
C PHE A 285 -1.90 -3.69 15.06
N ARG A 286 -1.94 -2.69 14.17
CA ARG A 286 -3.04 -2.56 13.21
C ARG A 286 -3.16 -3.79 12.32
N ILE A 287 -2.05 -4.36 11.88
CA ILE A 287 -2.03 -5.58 11.08
C ILE A 287 -2.56 -6.78 11.89
N GLU A 288 -2.04 -7.03 13.08
CA GLU A 288 -2.46 -8.15 13.94
C GLU A 288 -3.94 -8.05 14.39
N ARG A 289 -4.46 -6.82 14.42
CA ARG A 289 -5.84 -6.50 14.84
C ARG A 289 -6.80 -6.22 13.70
N SER A 290 -6.36 -6.30 12.44
CA SER A 290 -7.21 -6.08 11.26
C SER A 290 -8.33 -7.12 11.19
N SER A 291 -9.57 -6.65 11.28
CA SER A 291 -10.76 -7.51 11.23
C SER A 291 -10.91 -8.15 9.86
N LEU A 292 -10.59 -7.42 8.78
CA LEU A 292 -10.61 -7.93 7.42
C LEU A 292 -9.49 -8.94 7.16
N LEU A 293 -8.29 -8.72 7.72
CA LEU A 293 -7.19 -9.66 7.57
C LEU A 293 -7.48 -10.97 8.31
N ARG A 294 -8.09 -10.91 9.50
CA ARG A 294 -8.59 -12.09 10.23
C ARG A 294 -9.65 -12.83 9.44
N LYS A 295 -10.64 -12.12 8.88
CA LYS A 295 -11.68 -12.70 8.01
C LYS A 295 -11.05 -13.38 6.80
N TYR A 296 -10.16 -12.70 6.09
CA TYR A 296 -9.48 -13.25 4.92
C TYR A 296 -8.60 -14.46 5.26
N TYR A 297 -7.85 -14.41 6.36
CA TYR A 297 -7.04 -15.52 6.81
C TYR A 297 -7.90 -16.74 7.16
N ARG A 298 -9.03 -16.54 7.86
CA ARG A 298 -10.00 -17.58 8.18
C ARG A 298 -10.60 -18.23 6.92
N ASP A 299 -10.97 -17.43 5.93
CA ASP A 299 -11.50 -17.92 4.65
C ASP A 299 -10.49 -18.84 3.93
N LYS A 300 -9.19 -18.57 4.08
CA LYS A 300 -8.10 -19.38 3.50
C LYS A 300 -7.65 -20.55 4.38
N ASN A 301 -7.83 -20.44 5.68
CA ASN A 301 -7.42 -21.42 6.69
C ASN A 301 -8.63 -21.74 7.59
N PRO A 302 -9.62 -22.49 7.10
CA PRO A 302 -10.85 -22.74 7.86
C PRO A 302 -10.63 -23.64 9.09
N GLU A 303 -9.52 -24.38 9.12
CA GLU A 303 -9.09 -25.13 10.30
C GLU A 303 -8.44 -24.18 11.31
N ALA A 304 -8.97 -24.11 12.52
CA ALA A 304 -8.44 -23.28 13.61
C ALA A 304 -7.19 -23.90 14.27
N LYS A 305 -6.25 -24.38 13.45
CA LYS A 305 -5.02 -25.05 13.90
C LYS A 305 -3.93 -24.02 14.14
N CYS A 306 -3.44 -23.93 15.38
CA CYS A 306 -2.35 -23.03 15.73
C CYS A 306 -1.05 -23.43 15.02
N GLN A 307 -0.40 -22.51 14.30
CA GLN A 307 0.83 -22.83 13.57
C GLN A 307 2.04 -23.10 14.47
N LEU A 308 1.99 -22.69 15.75
CA LEU A 308 3.05 -22.95 16.71
C LEU A 308 2.85 -24.27 17.47
N CYS A 309 1.74 -24.41 18.23
CA CYS A 309 1.49 -25.63 19.03
C CYS A 309 0.75 -26.75 18.30
N GLN A 310 0.31 -26.53 17.05
CA GLN A 310 -0.35 -27.51 16.18
C GLN A 310 -1.68 -28.08 16.71
N LYS A 311 -2.21 -27.58 17.82
CA LYS A 311 -3.54 -27.95 18.35
C LYS A 311 -4.65 -27.29 17.52
N ASP A 312 -5.72 -28.05 17.23
CA ASP A 312 -6.98 -27.49 16.70
C ASP A 312 -7.75 -26.83 17.85
N MET A 313 -7.92 -25.52 17.77
CA MET A 313 -8.59 -24.75 18.82
C MET A 313 -10.07 -25.07 18.95
N ARG A 314 -10.74 -25.61 17.92
CA ARG A 314 -12.13 -26.08 18.05
C ARG A 314 -12.23 -27.33 18.92
N GLY A 315 -11.20 -28.19 18.89
CA GLY A 315 -11.12 -29.34 19.77
C GLY A 315 -10.81 -28.96 21.22
N VAL A 316 -9.99 -27.92 21.41
CA VAL A 316 -9.61 -27.41 22.75
C VAL A 316 -10.74 -26.58 23.38
N TYR A 317 -11.41 -25.75 22.58
CA TYR A 317 -12.48 -24.84 22.99
C TYR A 317 -13.71 -25.03 22.09
N PRO A 318 -14.55 -26.07 22.34
CA PRO A 318 -15.66 -26.43 21.46
C PRO A 318 -16.78 -25.40 21.33
N TRP A 319 -16.82 -24.41 22.23
CA TRP A 319 -17.76 -23.29 22.20
C TRP A 319 -17.27 -22.11 21.36
N THR A 320 -16.12 -22.24 20.67
CA THR A 320 -15.59 -21.22 19.77
C THR A 320 -15.52 -21.74 18.34
N ASP A 321 -16.00 -20.94 17.38
CA ASP A 321 -15.96 -21.33 15.96
C ASP A 321 -14.54 -21.26 15.39
N TYR A 322 -13.74 -20.29 15.87
CA TYR A 322 -12.38 -20.03 15.39
C TYR A 322 -11.63 -19.15 16.39
N MET A 323 -10.55 -19.67 16.96
CA MET A 323 -9.78 -18.98 18.02
C MET A 323 -8.30 -18.91 17.65
N LEU A 324 -8.01 -18.19 16.57
CA LEU A 324 -6.64 -17.82 16.18
C LEU A 324 -6.52 -16.30 16.08
N GLU A 325 -5.41 -15.79 16.57
CA GLU A 325 -4.94 -14.42 16.40
C GLU A 325 -3.96 -14.38 15.23
N ILE A 326 -4.02 -13.29 14.46
CA ILE A 326 -3.10 -13.07 13.36
C ILE A 326 -1.82 -12.48 13.94
N HIS A 327 -0.72 -13.15 13.66
CA HIS A 327 0.61 -12.67 14.00
C HIS A 327 1.37 -12.35 12.72
N HIS A 328 1.97 -11.17 12.66
CA HIS A 328 2.82 -10.76 11.55
C HIS A 328 4.26 -11.22 11.83
N LEU A 329 4.81 -12.06 10.94
CA LEU A 329 6.14 -12.64 11.12
C LEU A 329 7.25 -11.58 11.15
N LEU A 330 7.01 -10.39 10.59
CA LEU A 330 7.96 -9.29 10.55
C LEU A 330 7.48 -8.14 11.45
N PRO A 331 8.00 -8.02 12.68
CA PRO A 331 7.52 -7.04 13.65
C PRO A 331 7.61 -5.59 13.17
N LEU A 332 8.61 -5.18 12.37
CA LEU A 332 8.67 -3.81 11.81
C LEU A 332 8.48 -3.67 10.29
N ALA A 333 8.09 -4.73 9.55
CA ALA A 333 7.65 -4.49 8.18
C ALA A 333 6.30 -3.76 8.25
N SER A 334 6.30 -2.48 7.87
CA SER A 334 5.16 -1.56 8.04
C SER A 334 3.92 -1.91 7.22
N THR A 335 3.98 -2.95 6.39
CA THR A 335 2.92 -3.26 5.42
C THR A 335 2.70 -4.76 5.25
N ILE A 336 1.44 -5.14 5.00
CA ILE A 336 1.14 -6.43 4.38
C ILE A 336 1.46 -6.34 2.89
N LYS A 337 2.29 -7.27 2.40
CA LYS A 337 2.70 -7.30 1.00
C LYS A 337 1.51 -7.51 0.06
N ILE A 338 1.66 -7.00 -1.16
CA ILE A 338 0.73 -7.26 -2.26
C ILE A 338 1.32 -8.26 -3.27
N SER A 339 0.44 -9.02 -3.90
CA SER A 339 0.73 -9.97 -4.97
C SER A 339 -0.22 -9.78 -6.14
N THR A 340 -0.05 -10.56 -7.20
CA THR A 340 -0.99 -10.54 -8.32
C THR A 340 -2.39 -10.97 -7.93
N SER A 341 -2.62 -11.65 -6.81
CA SER A 341 -3.96 -12.03 -6.33
C SER A 341 -4.59 -11.02 -5.37
N GLY A 342 -3.84 -10.01 -4.91
CA GLY A 342 -4.29 -9.04 -3.91
C GLY A 342 -3.36 -8.93 -2.70
N THR A 343 -3.95 -8.65 -1.55
CA THR A 343 -3.29 -8.71 -0.24
C THR A 343 -2.70 -10.11 -0.03
N SER A 344 -1.40 -10.18 0.27
CA SER A 344 -0.70 -11.45 0.53
C SER A 344 -0.86 -11.87 2.00
N LEU A 345 -0.95 -13.18 2.23
CA LEU A 345 -0.91 -13.77 3.57
C LEU A 345 0.46 -14.39 3.90
N ASP A 346 1.46 -14.26 3.01
CA ASP A 346 2.76 -14.96 3.11
C ASP A 346 3.60 -14.55 4.34
N ASP A 347 3.24 -13.43 4.96
CA ASP A 347 3.92 -12.81 6.10
C ASP A 347 3.07 -12.86 7.38
N VAL A 348 1.91 -13.51 7.34
CA VAL A 348 1.04 -13.66 8.51
C VAL A 348 0.75 -15.11 8.82
N ILE A 349 0.61 -15.39 10.11
CA ILE A 349 0.31 -16.71 10.63
C ILE A 349 -0.81 -16.66 11.67
N GLY A 350 -1.48 -17.79 11.86
CA GLY A 350 -2.55 -17.98 12.83
C GLY A 350 -2.02 -18.68 14.08
N LEU A 351 -2.07 -18.00 15.22
CA LEU A 351 -1.62 -18.50 16.50
C LEU A 351 -2.76 -18.51 17.52
N CYS A 352 -2.82 -19.49 18.42
CA CYS A 352 -3.72 -19.37 19.56
C CYS A 352 -3.24 -18.26 20.51
N PRO A 353 -4.11 -17.66 21.35
CA PRO A 353 -3.73 -16.52 22.19
C PRO A 353 -2.50 -16.77 23.08
N SER A 354 -2.37 -17.99 23.63
CA SER A 354 -1.20 -18.36 24.43
C SER A 354 0.09 -18.41 23.61
N CYS A 355 0.05 -18.99 22.42
CA CYS A 355 1.21 -19.07 21.52
C CYS A 355 1.57 -17.70 20.95
N HIS A 356 0.58 -16.86 20.67
CA HIS A 356 0.79 -15.50 20.21
C HIS A 356 1.53 -14.66 21.25
N LYS A 357 1.10 -14.70 22.52
CA LYS A 357 1.84 -14.06 23.62
C LYS A 357 3.25 -14.64 23.79
N ALA A 358 3.40 -15.97 23.70
CA ALA A 358 4.68 -16.63 23.86
C ALA A 358 5.70 -16.26 22.77
N ILE A 359 5.28 -16.16 21.51
CA ILE A 359 6.20 -15.81 20.40
C ILE A 359 6.71 -14.36 20.53
N HIS A 360 5.86 -13.42 20.96
CA HIS A 360 6.27 -12.05 21.25
C HIS A 360 7.31 -11.97 22.39
N ILE A 361 7.16 -12.81 23.43
CA ILE A 361 8.17 -12.95 24.49
C ILE A 361 9.48 -13.50 23.92
N TYR A 362 9.40 -14.55 23.10
CA TYR A 362 10.56 -15.18 22.48
C TYR A 362 11.34 -14.20 21.59
N TYR A 363 10.66 -13.46 20.71
CA TYR A 363 11.27 -12.44 19.85
C TYR A 363 11.94 -11.33 20.66
N ARG A 364 11.27 -10.80 21.69
CA ARG A 364 11.84 -9.76 22.55
C ARG A 364 13.13 -10.22 23.25
N ASN A 365 13.15 -11.46 23.76
CA ASN A 365 14.35 -12.01 24.39
C ASN A 365 15.48 -12.17 23.37
N TRP A 366 15.18 -12.75 22.21
CA TRP A 366 16.15 -12.94 21.13
C TRP A 366 16.74 -11.61 20.65
N LEU A 367 15.90 -10.60 20.39
CA LEU A 367 16.33 -9.27 19.96
C LEU A 367 17.23 -8.59 21.01
N LYS A 368 16.87 -8.70 22.29
CA LYS A 368 17.67 -8.17 23.40
C LYS A 368 19.04 -8.86 23.50
N GLU A 369 19.08 -10.19 23.37
CA GLU A 369 20.31 -10.97 23.38
C GLU A 369 21.25 -10.60 22.23
N HIS A 370 20.70 -10.23 21.08
CA HIS A 370 21.46 -9.86 19.88
C HIS A 370 21.67 -8.34 19.74
N ASN A 371 21.26 -7.55 20.75
CA ASN A 371 21.32 -6.09 20.74
C ASN A 371 20.72 -5.46 19.48
N LYS A 372 19.62 -6.03 18.99
CA LYS A 372 18.86 -5.55 17.83
C LYS A 372 17.56 -4.89 18.29
N SER A 373 17.17 -3.82 17.61
CA SER A 373 15.84 -3.24 17.77
C SER A 373 14.77 -4.04 17.02
N ASP A 374 15.14 -4.76 15.94
CA ASP A 374 14.29 -5.69 15.19
C ASP A 374 15.10 -6.62 14.26
N PHE A 375 14.41 -7.57 13.62
CA PHE A 375 14.94 -8.39 12.53
C PHE A 375 15.38 -7.54 11.33
N SER A 376 16.50 -7.93 10.75
CA SER A 376 17.15 -7.27 9.62
C SER A 376 16.56 -7.71 8.28
N THR A 377 16.02 -8.94 8.19
CA THR A 377 15.46 -9.51 6.96
C THR A 377 14.24 -10.41 7.23
N LYS A 378 13.48 -10.69 6.18
CA LYS A 378 12.34 -11.64 6.22
C LYS A 378 12.81 -13.06 6.53
N GLU A 379 13.95 -13.41 5.95
CA GLU A 379 14.59 -14.70 6.11
C GLU A 379 15.00 -14.89 7.57
N GLU A 380 15.60 -13.87 8.20
CA GLU A 380 15.93 -13.90 9.63
C GLU A 380 14.68 -14.13 10.49
N ALA A 381 13.62 -13.34 10.29
CA ALA A 381 12.41 -13.49 11.10
C ALA A 381 11.77 -14.89 10.95
N LYS A 382 11.78 -15.45 9.74
CA LYS A 382 11.29 -16.82 9.47
C LYS A 382 12.17 -17.90 10.09
N GLU A 383 13.48 -17.73 10.08
CA GLU A 383 14.43 -18.64 10.72
C GLU A 383 14.24 -18.62 12.25
N ILE A 384 14.07 -17.45 12.85
CA ILE A 384 13.80 -17.31 14.29
C ILE A 384 12.44 -17.89 14.66
N PHE A 385 11.40 -17.68 13.84
CA PHE A 385 10.11 -18.36 14.03
C PHE A 385 10.26 -19.89 13.96
N SER A 386 11.03 -20.41 13.00
CA SER A 386 11.26 -21.84 12.82
C SER A 386 12.05 -22.45 14.00
N SER A 387 12.94 -21.66 14.60
CA SER A 387 13.66 -22.00 15.82
C SER A 387 12.72 -22.12 17.02
N ALA A 388 11.79 -21.18 17.19
CA ALA A 388 10.75 -21.25 18.21
C ALA A 388 9.84 -22.49 18.04
N LEU A 389 9.44 -22.79 16.80
CA LEU A 389 8.66 -23.98 16.47
C LEU A 389 9.40 -25.27 16.86
N SER A 390 10.70 -25.33 16.57
CA SER A 390 11.55 -26.50 16.88
C SER A 390 11.72 -26.67 18.38
N ALA A 391 11.90 -25.58 19.13
CA ALA A 391 12.00 -25.62 20.59
C ALA A 391 10.74 -26.19 21.25
N ILE A 392 9.55 -25.88 20.74
CA ILE A 392 8.28 -26.39 21.27
C ILE A 392 8.05 -27.86 20.91
N LYS A 393 8.52 -28.33 19.76
CA LYS A 393 8.41 -29.75 19.37
C LYS A 393 9.33 -30.66 20.21
N ASN A 394 10.43 -30.11 20.71
CA ASN A 394 11.42 -30.83 21.49
C ASN A 394 11.16 -30.75 23.02
N ALA A 395 10.13 -30.02 23.44
CA ALA A 395 9.65 -29.91 24.82
C ALA A 395 8.44 -30.83 25.02
#